data_AF-A0A370AYB3-F1
#
_entry.id   AF-A0A370AYB3-F1
#
_cell.length_a   1.000
_cell.length_b   1.000
_cell.length_c   1.000
_cell.angle_alpha   90.00
_cell.angle_beta   90.00
_cell.angle_gamma   90.00
#
_symmetry.space_group_name_H-M   'P 1'
#
loop_
_entity.id
_entity.type
_entity.pdbx_description
1 polymer ?
#
loop_
_entity_poly.entity_id
_entity_poly.type
_entity_poly.pdbx_seq_one_letter_code
_entity_poly.pdbx_strand_id
1 'polypeptide(L)'
;MILLITMIFISISCSEKETRDLFFFYFESCPSCDDYKLAEDFNKDLLLLNKTSEWNARHYNLIAPEAGEALKKVLGEKGLPDISRSLPLLIIGDEYINGYENIGKKLDDFLAER
;
A
#
# COMPACT_ATOMS: atom_id res chain seq x y z
N MET A 1 13.21 40.76 -43.62
CA MET A 1 12.33 39.59 -43.68
C MET A 1 12.90 38.55 -42.71
N ILE A 2 12.53 38.61 -41.44
CA ILE A 2 13.05 37.73 -40.39
C ILE A 2 12.08 36.54 -40.26
N LEU A 3 12.59 35.35 -40.52
CA LEU A 3 11.88 34.08 -40.46
C LEU A 3 11.55 33.75 -39.00
N LEU A 4 10.27 33.80 -38.62
CA LEU A 4 9.79 33.30 -37.32
C LEU A 4 9.66 31.77 -37.41
N ILE A 5 10.66 31.05 -36.92
CA ILE A 5 10.57 29.61 -36.69
C ILE A 5 9.85 29.43 -35.35
N THR A 6 8.54 29.17 -35.40
CA THR A 6 7.76 28.78 -34.21
C THR A 6 8.19 27.38 -33.79
N MET A 7 8.93 27.29 -32.69
CA MET A 7 9.19 26.02 -32.00
C MET A 7 7.86 25.42 -31.54
N ILE A 8 7.43 24.36 -32.22
CA ILE A 8 6.34 23.51 -31.77
C ILE A 8 6.87 22.69 -30.60
N PHE A 9 6.58 23.15 -29.38
CA PHE A 9 6.70 22.33 -28.18
C PHE A 9 5.61 21.26 -28.25
N ILE A 10 5.93 20.12 -28.84
CA ILE A 10 5.13 18.91 -28.72
C ILE A 10 5.29 18.45 -27.26
N SER A 11 4.39 18.90 -26.40
CA SER A 11 4.23 18.35 -25.06
C SER A 11 3.72 16.92 -25.21
N ILE A 12 4.64 15.98 -25.34
CA ILE A 12 4.35 14.55 -25.15
C ILE A 12 3.96 14.42 -23.67
N SER A 13 2.66 14.52 -23.39
CA SER A 13 2.11 14.19 -22.09
C SER A 13 2.10 12.66 -22.01
N CYS A 14 3.24 12.10 -21.64
CA CYS A 14 3.32 10.73 -21.18
C CYS A 14 2.65 10.74 -19.82
N SER A 15 1.37 10.36 -19.76
CA SER A 15 0.66 10.19 -18.50
C SER A 15 1.25 8.99 -17.77
N GLU A 16 2.28 9.24 -16.96
CA GLU A 16 2.79 8.25 -16.02
C GLU A 16 1.63 7.90 -15.07
N LYS A 17 1.15 6.65 -15.13
CA LYS A 17 0.00 6.22 -14.33
C LYS A 17 0.47 6.25 -12.86
N GLU A 18 -0.05 7.18 -12.08
CA GLU A 18 0.34 7.34 -10.68
C GLU A 18 -0.01 6.07 -9.89
N THR A 19 1.00 5.41 -9.34
CA THR A 19 0.83 4.18 -8.55
C THR A 19 0.45 4.53 -7.12
N ARG A 20 -0.54 3.83 -6.58
CA ARG A 20 -1.00 4.00 -5.20
C ARG A 20 -0.22 3.07 -4.28
N ASP A 21 0.36 3.62 -3.22
CA ASP A 21 1.00 2.81 -2.19
C ASP A 21 -0.04 2.14 -1.28
N LEU A 22 0.20 0.87 -0.96
CA LEU A 22 -0.60 0.08 -0.05
C LEU A 22 0.33 -0.68 0.90
N PHE A 23 0.19 -0.50 2.21
CA PHE A 23 1.07 -1.14 3.19
C PHE A 23 0.26 -1.91 4.24
N PHE A 24 0.56 -3.19 4.42
CA PHE A 24 -0.04 -4.01 5.46
C PHE A 24 0.99 -4.33 6.55
N PHE A 25 0.70 -3.94 7.79
CA PHE A 25 1.52 -4.22 8.96
C PHE A 25 0.74 -5.11 9.91
N TYR A 26 1.33 -6.23 10.30
CA TYR A 26 0.73 -7.19 11.20
C TYR A 26 1.77 -7.69 12.19
N PHE A 27 1.31 -8.21 13.34
CA PHE A 27 2.17 -8.84 14.32
C PHE A 27 1.69 -10.25 14.57
N GLU A 28 2.58 -11.22 14.35
CA GLU A 28 2.26 -12.61 14.60
C GLU A 28 3.31 -13.25 15.46
N SER A 29 2.84 -13.92 16.51
CA SER A 29 3.64 -14.78 17.36
C SER A 29 3.21 -16.26 17.30
N CYS A 30 2.13 -16.60 16.58
CA CYS A 30 1.54 -17.93 16.57
C CYS A 30 1.02 -18.37 15.18
N PRO A 31 1.72 -19.28 14.48
CA PRO A 31 1.35 -19.77 13.15
C PRO A 31 0.04 -20.59 13.06
N SER A 32 -0.51 -21.03 14.19
CA SER A 32 -1.74 -21.84 14.22
C SER A 32 -3.01 -21.04 14.49
N CYS A 33 -2.89 -19.75 14.78
CA CYS A 33 -4.05 -18.87 15.01
C CYS A 33 -4.76 -18.54 13.69
N ASP A 34 -6.08 -18.32 13.73
CA ASP A 34 -6.84 -17.94 12.54
C ASP A 34 -6.39 -16.59 11.97
N ASP A 35 -5.95 -15.67 12.85
CA ASP A 35 -5.31 -14.40 12.47
C ASP A 35 -4.06 -14.58 11.59
N TYR A 36 -3.29 -15.67 11.79
CA TYR A 36 -2.12 -16.00 10.96
C TYR A 36 -2.54 -16.32 9.52
N LYS A 37 -3.58 -17.15 9.38
CA LYS A 37 -4.09 -17.52 8.05
C LYS A 37 -4.66 -16.30 7.34
N LEU A 38 -5.36 -15.43 8.07
CA LEU A 38 -5.90 -14.19 7.50
C LEU A 38 -4.79 -13.26 7.00
N ALA A 39 -3.70 -13.07 7.75
CA ALA A 39 -2.60 -12.26 7.25
C ALA A 39 -1.90 -12.91 6.05
N GLU A 40 -1.75 -14.24 6.03
CA GLU A 40 -1.19 -14.95 4.88
C GLU A 40 -2.06 -14.75 3.62
N ASP A 41 -3.38 -14.82 3.78
CA ASP A 41 -4.33 -14.57 2.69
C ASP A 41 -4.27 -13.11 2.22
N PHE A 42 -4.22 -12.14 3.14
CA PHE A 42 -4.03 -10.73 2.78
C PHE A 42 -2.70 -10.48 2.07
N ASN A 43 -1.62 -11.19 2.45
CA ASN A 43 -0.35 -11.10 1.74
C ASN A 43 -0.48 -11.59 0.29
N LYS A 44 -1.24 -12.65 0.04
CA LYS A 44 -1.55 -13.14 -1.31
C LYS A 44 -2.37 -12.12 -2.10
N ASP A 45 -3.34 -11.49 -1.47
CA ASP A 45 -4.17 -10.45 -2.08
C ASP A 45 -3.34 -9.22 -2.48
N LEU A 46 -2.41 -8.78 -1.63
CA LEU A 46 -1.46 -7.71 -1.95
C LEU A 46 -0.53 -8.09 -3.12
N LEU A 47 -0.05 -9.33 -3.17
CA LEU A 47 0.72 -9.83 -4.32
C LEU A 47 -0.12 -9.88 -5.59
N LEU A 48 -1.40 -10.23 -5.48
CA LEU A 48 -2.33 -10.12 -6.58
C LEU A 48 -2.40 -8.66 -7.01
N LEU A 49 -2.70 -7.71 -6.10
CA LEU A 49 -2.80 -6.25 -6.35
C LEU A 49 -1.56 -5.68 -7.08
N ASN A 50 -0.36 -6.14 -6.73
CA ASN A 50 0.88 -5.75 -7.44
C ASN A 50 0.96 -6.16 -8.92
N LYS A 51 0.16 -7.12 -9.38
CA LYS A 51 0.12 -7.51 -10.80
C LYS A 51 -0.54 -6.45 -11.69
N THR A 52 -1.27 -5.49 -11.11
CA THR A 52 -1.84 -4.35 -11.83
C THR A 52 -0.94 -3.13 -11.69
N SER A 53 -0.83 -2.29 -12.73
CA SER A 53 -0.01 -1.06 -12.72
C SER A 53 -0.53 0.07 -11.82
N GLU A 54 -1.52 -0.22 -10.98
CA GLU A 54 -2.19 0.75 -10.12
C GLU A 54 -1.68 0.74 -8.68
N TRP A 55 -1.14 -0.40 -8.23
CA TRP A 55 -0.81 -0.61 -6.82
C TRP A 55 0.67 -0.93 -6.64
N ASN A 56 1.25 -0.34 -5.59
CA ASN A 56 2.55 -0.66 -5.05
C ASN A 56 2.37 -1.19 -3.61
N ALA A 57 1.95 -2.44 -3.52
CA ALA A 57 1.55 -3.11 -2.30
C ALA A 57 2.72 -3.80 -1.59
N ARG A 58 2.84 -3.61 -0.28
CA ARG A 58 3.88 -4.23 0.57
C ARG A 58 3.28 -4.72 1.87
N HIS A 59 3.88 -5.75 2.46
CA HIS A 59 3.48 -6.25 3.76
C HIS A 59 4.70 -6.41 4.70
N TYR A 60 4.46 -6.28 6.00
CA TYR A 60 5.50 -6.31 7.01
C TYR A 60 5.01 -7.04 8.26
N ASN A 61 5.70 -8.11 8.63
CA ASN A 61 5.50 -8.77 9.92
C ASN A 61 6.40 -8.09 10.97
N LEU A 62 5.78 -7.50 11.98
CA LEU A 62 6.44 -6.76 13.05
C LEU A 62 7.19 -7.63 14.07
N ILE A 63 7.19 -8.96 13.90
CA ILE A 63 8.17 -9.82 14.57
C ILE A 63 9.60 -9.52 14.12
N ALA A 64 9.76 -9.06 12.87
CA ALA A 64 11.04 -8.65 12.31
C ALA A 64 11.38 -7.22 12.78
N PRO A 65 12.54 -6.97 13.43
CA PRO A 65 12.88 -5.66 13.96
C PRO A 65 12.82 -4.53 12.92
N GLU A 66 13.26 -4.79 11.69
CA GLU A 66 13.25 -3.84 10.58
C GLU A 66 11.85 -3.41 10.15
N ALA A 67 10.82 -4.24 10.38
CA ALA A 67 9.43 -3.90 10.07
C ALA A 67 8.92 -2.77 10.96
N GLY A 68 9.40 -2.67 12.20
CA GLY A 68 9.04 -1.59 13.12
C GLY A 68 9.58 -0.23 12.65
N GLU A 69 10.78 -0.23 12.06
CA GLU A 69 11.35 0.98 11.43
C GLU A 69 10.59 1.36 10.16
N ALA A 70 10.22 0.37 9.35
CA ALA A 70 9.38 0.58 8.17
C ALA A 70 8.03 1.22 8.53
N LEU A 71 7.36 0.74 9.59
CA LEU A 71 6.10 1.32 10.05
C LEU A 71 6.27 2.79 10.45
N LYS A 72 7.27 3.11 11.27
CA LYS A 72 7.54 4.50 11.70
C LYS A 72 7.81 5.42 10.51
N LYS A 73 8.60 4.94 9.55
CA LYS A 73 8.91 5.68 8.32
C LYS A 73 7.64 5.95 7.50
N VAL A 74 6.82 4.92 7.26
CA VAL A 74 5.58 5.06 6.50
C VAL A 74 4.61 6.02 7.18
N LEU A 75 4.43 5.92 8.51
CA LEU A 75 3.57 6.86 9.24
C LEU A 75 4.04 8.31 9.09
N GLY A 76 5.36 8.55 9.19
CA GLY A 76 5.94 9.88 9.02
C GLY A 76 5.81 10.41 7.58
N GLU A 77 6.08 9.57 6.58
CA GLU A 77 5.96 9.93 5.16
C GLU A 77 4.52 10.23 4.74
N LYS A 78 3.54 9.54 5.35
CA LYS A 78 2.11 9.71 5.06
C LYS A 78 1.42 10.73 5.99
N GLY A 79 2.14 11.33 6.94
CA GLY A 79 1.57 12.30 7.87
C GLY A 79 0.53 11.71 8.85
N LEU A 80 0.60 10.41 9.10
CA LEU A 80 -0.33 9.69 9.97
C LEU A 80 0.05 9.81 11.46
N PRO A 81 -0.92 9.77 12.38
CA PRO A 81 -0.64 9.73 13.82
C PRO A 81 0.06 8.42 14.22
N ASP A 82 0.63 8.38 15.44
CA ASP A 82 1.20 7.14 15.98
C ASP A 82 0.09 6.12 16.30
N ILE A 83 -0.19 5.27 15.32
CA ILE A 83 -1.13 4.16 15.35
C ILE A 83 -0.42 2.81 15.38
N SER A 84 0.87 2.80 15.75
CA SER A 84 1.72 1.61 15.74
C SER A 84 1.24 0.49 16.68
N ARG A 85 0.38 0.82 17.64
CA ARG A 85 -0.23 -0.13 18.58
C ARG A 85 -1.56 -0.72 18.10
N SER A 86 -2.09 -0.26 16.97
CA SER A 86 -3.42 -0.61 16.46
C SER A 86 -3.34 -1.68 15.36
N LEU A 87 -2.62 -2.76 15.63
CA LEU A 87 -2.41 -3.84 14.67
C LEU A 87 -3.58 -4.83 14.64
N PRO A 88 -3.84 -5.50 13.51
CA PRO A 88 -3.21 -5.28 12.21
C PRO A 88 -3.66 -3.96 11.57
N LEU A 89 -2.84 -3.43 10.67
CA LEU A 89 -2.99 -2.11 10.05
C LEU A 89 -2.81 -2.21 8.54
N LEU A 90 -3.74 -1.63 7.77
CA LEU A 90 -3.60 -1.38 6.35
C LEU A 90 -3.53 0.14 6.13
N ILE A 91 -2.47 0.63 5.49
CA ILE A 91 -2.28 2.04 5.12
C ILE A 91 -2.49 2.19 3.62
N ILE A 92 -3.37 3.09 3.23
CA ILE A 92 -3.74 3.39 1.83
C ILE A 92 -3.56 4.90 1.64
N GLY A 93 -2.53 5.32 0.92
CA GLY A 93 -2.23 6.76 0.81
C GLY A 93 -1.97 7.39 2.19
N ASP A 94 -2.80 8.36 2.57
CA ASP A 94 -2.81 9.09 3.85
C ASP A 94 -3.91 8.61 4.82
N GLU A 95 -4.58 7.49 4.50
CA GLU A 95 -5.58 6.86 5.35
C GLU A 95 -5.09 5.53 5.92
N TYR A 96 -5.78 5.05 6.96
CA TYR A 96 -5.51 3.74 7.54
C TYR A 96 -6.78 3.01 7.99
N ILE A 97 -6.70 1.68 7.99
CA ILE A 97 -7.74 0.76 8.44
C ILE A 97 -7.11 -0.20 9.44
N ASN A 98 -7.81 -0.47 10.54
CA ASN A 98 -7.37 -1.42 11.55
C ASN A 98 -8.33 -2.63 11.66
N GLY A 99 -7.74 -3.77 12.03
CA GLY A 99 -8.46 -5.01 12.31
C GLY A 99 -8.71 -5.87 11.06
N TYR A 100 -8.57 -7.19 11.23
CA TYR A 100 -8.65 -8.15 10.13
C TYR A 100 -9.94 -8.06 9.32
N GLU A 101 -11.10 -7.93 9.97
CA GLU A 101 -12.40 -7.89 9.27
C GLU A 101 -12.52 -6.70 8.31
N ASN A 102 -12.16 -5.49 8.76
CA ASN A 102 -12.24 -4.28 7.94
C ASN A 102 -11.21 -4.29 6.81
N ILE A 103 -10.01 -4.80 7.10
CA ILE A 103 -8.94 -4.95 6.11
C ILE A 103 -9.38 -5.92 5.01
N GLY A 104 -9.93 -7.08 5.37
CA GLY A 104 -10.41 -8.07 4.40
C GLY A 104 -11.47 -7.49 3.46
N LYS A 105 -12.51 -6.85 4.01
CA LYS A 105 -13.54 -6.16 3.20
C LYS A 105 -12.93 -5.17 2.22
N LYS A 106 -11.93 -4.39 2.65
CA LYS A 106 -11.31 -3.40 1.78
C LYS A 106 -10.47 -4.02 0.67
N LEU A 107 -9.76 -5.12 0.96
CA LEU A 107 -8.99 -5.85 -0.05
C LEU A 107 -9.92 -6.52 -1.08
N ASP A 108 -11.06 -7.08 -0.63
CA ASP A 108 -12.08 -7.63 -1.52
C ASP A 108 -12.60 -6.57 -2.51
N ASP A 109 -12.90 -5.35 -2.01
CA ASP A 109 -13.32 -4.23 -2.85
C ASP A 109 -12.25 -3.92 -3.93
N PHE A 110 -10.98 -3.80 -3.53
CA PHE A 110 -9.88 -3.53 -4.47
C PHE A 110 -9.67 -4.64 -5.50
N LEU A 111 -9.91 -5.90 -5.12
CA LEU A 111 -9.77 -7.03 -6.03
C LEU A 111 -10.95 -7.13 -7.01
N ALA A 112 -12.14 -6.67 -6.63
CA ALA A 112 -13.33 -6.64 -7.48
C ALA A 112 -13.28 -5.53 -8.54
N GLU A 113 -12.54 -4.45 -8.31
CA GLU A 113 -12.38 -3.30 -9.23
C GLU A 113 -11.37 -3.56 -10.38
N ARG A 114 -10.81 -4.78 -10.46
CA ARG A 114 -9.75 -5.16 -11.42
C ARG A 114 -10.22 -5.52 -12.82
#